data_AF-A0A7S1CDB8-F1
#
_entry.id   AF-A0A7S1CDB8-F1
#
_cell.length_a   1.000
_cell.length_b   1.000
_cell.length_c   1.000
_cell.angle_alpha   90.00
_cell.angle_beta   90.00
_cell.angle_gamma   90.00
#
_symmetry.space_group_name_H-M   'P 1'
#
loop_
_entity.id
_entity.type
_entity.pdbx_description
1 polymer ?
#
loop_
_entity_poly.entity_id
_entity_poly.type
_entity_poly.pdbx_seq_one_letter_code
_entity_poly.pdbx_strand_id
1 'polypeptide(L)'
;GGDGAGAGAAQSPSDADKPTAQSASSPEPAAAEEFESPELLMQKAAEAAERAKTPTDHDVDSVADPGDLNDGADAKAKSVRMFRFRHVHGAQLCKSLYRHYTLPDGTTYHYYHEDDLHELTTQVVVRPPAAPKTLESIWLPQLPFPPPSEVPSVDDVPDAYEFPRPPPPRLSHDTPRKMGEAVVLHVRAVEALQKSKAVGKASDGGGGDEDKWSVYYSLFRARAKSGPGRSFFDKGRVMSESFEHDWRRISEKRRVQMLITRGKEEAEWSAAINDVAETLEDHFELLCNVYDYYASRSEGGVLAVSRGAIDALVDTMGVMEPGTPGANLINVATLWREVNKEDRKVQESLRNLDAYLMRFEFIEFLLRLAIAKYRDSDELDDISDCLMTLVRRDLLPALPPPALADADKFRRQLLYTEPVDRVLRSRTAVFKALHTRYASYHRELPPGTWRLELKPWLRLLKDCAMLGNHMGVSKDAATFILVKARLRVADELERRLEFTSLDFLDMLEALARVAHACRMPTARDLKRAGAASPFLFFKGMGS
;
A
#
# COMPACT_ATOMS: atom_id res chain seq x y z
N GLY A 1 -17.20 -50.86 -51.91
CA GLY A 1 -18.55 -51.44 -51.79
C GLY A 1 -18.62 -52.26 -50.51
N GLY A 2 -19.81 -52.57 -49.98
CA GLY A 2 -21.13 -51.98 -50.34
C GLY A 2 -21.46 -50.75 -49.48
N ASP A 3 -22.39 -49.85 -49.80
CA ASP A 3 -23.65 -49.90 -50.59
C ASP A 3 -24.87 -50.51 -49.85
N GLY A 4 -26.03 -49.82 -49.98
CA GLY A 4 -27.31 -50.10 -49.29
C GLY A 4 -27.60 -49.09 -48.17
N ALA A 5 -28.44 -48.05 -48.28
CA ALA A 5 -29.50 -47.63 -49.23
C ALA A 5 -30.90 -48.25 -49.04
N GLY A 6 -31.93 -47.37 -48.99
CA GLY A 6 -33.36 -47.66 -48.76
C GLY A 6 -33.95 -46.77 -47.64
N ALA A 7 -34.82 -45.76 -47.80
CA ALA A 7 -35.72 -45.24 -48.86
C ALA A 7 -37.22 -45.56 -48.66
N GLY A 8 -38.07 -44.51 -48.79
CA GLY A 8 -39.54 -44.56 -48.65
C GLY A 8 -40.07 -43.62 -47.53
N ALA A 9 -40.98 -42.64 -47.69
CA ALA A 9 -41.50 -41.79 -48.78
C ALA A 9 -43.04 -41.60 -48.66
N ALA A 10 -43.56 -40.47 -49.19
CA ALA A 10 -44.99 -40.08 -49.33
C ALA A 10 -45.75 -39.66 -48.03
N GLN A 11 -46.71 -38.71 -48.04
CA GLN A 11 -47.10 -37.68 -49.03
C GLN A 11 -47.95 -36.54 -48.38
N SER A 12 -48.04 -35.38 -49.05
CA SER A 12 -48.92 -34.21 -48.76
C SER A 12 -50.39 -34.43 -49.23
N PRO A 13 -51.35 -33.46 -49.28
CA PRO A 13 -51.35 -31.98 -49.20
C PRO A 13 -52.31 -31.44 -48.08
N SER A 14 -52.86 -30.20 -47.99
CA SER A 14 -53.15 -29.10 -48.95
C SER A 14 -53.42 -27.72 -48.29
N ASP A 15 -53.18 -26.64 -49.05
CA ASP A 15 -54.05 -25.48 -49.39
C ASP A 15 -55.15 -25.01 -48.38
N ALA A 16 -55.47 -23.72 -48.16
CA ALA A 16 -54.94 -22.37 -48.51
C ALA A 16 -55.68 -21.32 -47.60
N ASP A 17 -55.78 -19.98 -47.77
CA ASP A 17 -55.36 -18.97 -48.77
C ASP A 17 -55.33 -17.53 -48.14
N LYS A 18 -55.22 -16.48 -48.98
CA LYS A 18 -55.32 -15.01 -48.75
C LYS A 18 -56.79 -14.49 -48.71
N PRO A 19 -57.13 -13.21 -48.39
CA PRO A 19 -56.37 -11.97 -48.70
C PRO A 19 -56.44 -10.78 -47.68
N THR A 20 -55.91 -9.63 -48.13
CA THR A 20 -55.78 -8.31 -47.48
C THR A 20 -57.04 -7.43 -47.50
N ALA A 21 -57.21 -6.51 -46.51
CA ALA A 21 -57.32 -5.04 -46.75
C ALA A 21 -57.54 -4.15 -45.49
N GLN A 22 -56.86 -2.98 -45.48
CA GLN A 22 -57.28 -1.62 -45.05
C GLN A 22 -57.73 -1.24 -43.59
N SER A 23 -56.95 -0.31 -43.02
CA SER A 23 -57.36 1.04 -42.51
C SER A 23 -58.31 1.23 -41.30
N ALA A 24 -57.75 1.71 -40.18
CA ALA A 24 -58.38 2.67 -39.23
C ALA A 24 -57.31 3.43 -38.42
N SER A 25 -57.66 4.51 -37.71
CA SER A 25 -56.70 5.46 -37.08
C SER A 25 -57.08 5.94 -35.66
N SER A 26 -56.06 6.12 -34.80
CA SER A 26 -56.09 6.90 -33.54
C SER A 26 -56.93 6.35 -32.37
N PRO A 27 -56.75 6.81 -31.10
CA PRO A 27 -55.83 7.84 -30.59
C PRO A 27 -54.85 7.35 -29.48
N GLU A 28 -54.08 8.28 -28.91
CA GLU A 28 -53.20 8.10 -27.75
C GLU A 28 -53.98 7.94 -26.42
N PRO A 29 -53.43 7.20 -25.43
CA PRO A 29 -53.81 7.36 -24.02
C PRO A 29 -53.00 8.50 -23.36
N ALA A 30 -53.67 9.35 -22.58
CA ALA A 30 -53.02 10.44 -21.84
C ALA A 30 -52.16 9.93 -20.68
N ALA A 31 -51.18 10.74 -20.25
CA ALA A 31 -50.37 10.45 -19.08
C ALA A 31 -51.21 10.44 -17.80
N ALA A 32 -50.97 9.46 -16.92
CA ALA A 32 -51.52 9.44 -15.57
C ALA A 32 -50.57 10.16 -14.61
N GLU A 33 -51.09 11.07 -13.79
CA GLU A 33 -50.34 11.66 -12.68
C GLU A 33 -50.23 10.65 -11.54
N GLU A 34 -49.00 10.26 -11.18
CA GLU A 34 -48.76 9.40 -10.03
C GLU A 34 -48.95 10.19 -8.72
N PHE A 35 -50.08 9.99 -8.05
CA PHE A 35 -50.29 10.48 -6.70
C PHE A 35 -49.38 9.72 -5.71
N GLU A 36 -48.53 10.45 -4.96
CA GLU A 36 -47.74 9.85 -3.90
C GLU A 36 -48.63 9.15 -2.86
N SER A 37 -48.22 7.95 -2.41
CA SER A 37 -48.95 7.21 -1.38
C SER A 37 -49.10 8.04 -0.09
N PRO A 38 -50.27 8.05 0.56
CA PRO A 38 -50.46 8.68 1.87
C PRO A 38 -49.46 8.23 2.93
N GLU A 39 -48.97 6.98 2.86
CA GLU A 39 -47.94 6.47 3.79
C GLU A 39 -46.59 7.17 3.58
N LEU A 40 -46.23 7.50 2.33
CA LEU A 40 -45.00 8.21 2.00
C LEU A 40 -45.05 9.66 2.52
N LEU A 41 -46.23 10.30 2.42
CA LEU A 41 -46.46 11.63 3.00
C LEU A 41 -46.43 11.61 4.54
N MET A 42 -46.94 10.55 5.18
CA MET A 42 -46.82 10.38 6.63
C MET A 42 -45.38 10.11 7.08
N GLN A 43 -44.57 9.37 6.32
CA GLN A 43 -43.14 9.21 6.60
C GLN A 43 -42.38 10.54 6.49
N LYS A 44 -42.55 11.29 5.40
CA LYS A 44 -41.93 12.63 5.22
C LYS A 44 -42.34 13.60 6.35
N ALA A 45 -43.59 13.54 6.82
CA ALA A 45 -44.05 14.33 7.95
C ALA A 45 -43.42 13.90 9.30
N ALA A 46 -43.17 12.60 9.50
CA ALA A 46 -42.51 12.09 10.70
C ALA A 46 -41.03 12.52 10.77
N GLU A 47 -40.27 12.43 9.67
CA GLU A 47 -38.88 12.89 9.60
C GLU A 47 -38.76 14.40 9.83
N ALA A 48 -39.70 15.19 9.29
CA ALA A 48 -39.77 16.63 9.55
C ALA A 48 -40.04 16.96 11.03
N ALA A 49 -40.89 16.16 11.71
CA ALA A 49 -41.20 16.33 13.13
C ALA A 49 -40.06 15.87 14.07
N GLU A 50 -39.16 14.99 13.63
CA GLU A 50 -37.98 14.59 14.39
C GLU A 50 -36.85 15.63 14.30
N ARG A 51 -36.65 16.24 13.11
CA ARG A 51 -35.70 17.36 12.93
C ARG A 51 -36.02 18.60 13.78
N ALA A 52 -37.24 18.74 14.31
CA ALA A 52 -37.66 19.88 15.11
C ALA A 52 -37.28 19.79 16.61
N LYS A 53 -36.46 18.82 17.04
CA LYS A 53 -36.23 18.51 18.47
C LYS A 53 -34.76 18.56 18.92
N THR A 54 -34.15 19.74 18.82
CA THR A 54 -32.91 20.07 19.55
C THR A 54 -33.07 21.42 20.25
N PRO A 55 -32.99 21.50 21.60
CA PRO A 55 -33.10 22.76 22.32
C PRO A 55 -31.79 23.55 22.27
N THR A 56 -31.90 24.86 22.01
CA THR A 56 -30.85 25.85 22.25
C THR A 56 -31.18 26.61 23.53
N ASP A 57 -30.22 26.82 24.43
CA ASP A 57 -30.38 27.85 25.46
C ASP A 57 -29.05 28.44 25.95
N HIS A 58 -29.15 29.71 26.31
CA HIS A 58 -28.22 30.63 27.01
C HIS A 58 -26.89 31.11 26.39
N ASP A 59 -26.76 32.43 26.51
CA ASP A 59 -25.76 33.37 26.02
C ASP A 59 -24.68 33.70 27.06
N VAL A 60 -23.57 34.33 26.61
CA VAL A 60 -22.84 35.36 27.35
C VAL A 60 -22.35 36.42 26.35
N ASP A 61 -22.46 37.71 26.69
CA ASP A 61 -22.22 38.85 25.80
C ASP A 61 -20.78 39.03 25.27
N SER A 62 -20.64 39.48 24.02
CA SER A 62 -19.57 40.43 23.65
C SER A 62 -19.96 41.31 22.44
N VAL A 63 -19.59 42.59 22.52
CA VAL A 63 -20.06 43.71 21.67
C VAL A 63 -19.58 43.67 20.22
N ALA A 64 -20.45 44.15 19.32
CA ALA A 64 -20.35 44.28 17.86
C ALA A 64 -19.08 44.91 17.25
N ASP A 65 -18.73 44.47 16.03
CA ASP A 65 -18.93 45.25 14.78
C ASP A 65 -19.07 44.27 13.57
N PRO A 66 -19.66 44.64 12.41
CA PRO A 66 -20.16 43.67 11.42
C PRO A 66 -19.22 43.39 10.23
N GLY A 67 -19.33 42.19 9.63
CA GLY A 67 -18.76 41.99 8.28
C GLY A 67 -18.45 40.57 7.79
N ASP A 68 -19.22 39.52 8.15
CA ASP A 68 -18.99 38.17 7.61
C ASP A 68 -20.29 37.49 7.12
N LEU A 69 -20.24 36.95 5.90
CA LEU A 69 -21.29 36.11 5.31
C LEU A 69 -20.83 34.65 5.37
N ASN A 70 -21.31 33.92 6.38
CA ASN A 70 -20.90 32.55 6.63
C ASN A 70 -21.95 31.54 6.12
N ASP A 71 -21.76 31.06 4.89
CA ASP A 71 -22.47 29.88 4.35
C ASP A 71 -21.51 28.68 4.30
N GLY A 72 -21.91 27.58 4.95
CA GLY A 72 -20.99 26.50 5.29
C GLY A 72 -20.82 25.41 4.22
N ALA A 73 -19.60 25.26 3.70
CA ALA A 73 -19.13 24.01 3.12
C ALA A 73 -17.60 23.88 3.32
N ASP A 74 -17.14 22.80 3.95
CA ASP A 74 -15.72 22.61 4.32
C ASP A 74 -14.87 22.11 3.13
N ALA A 75 -14.98 22.82 2.01
CA ALA A 75 -14.09 22.69 0.87
C ALA A 75 -12.82 23.51 1.17
N LYS A 76 -11.69 22.83 1.42
CA LYS A 76 -10.38 23.47 1.52
C LYS A 76 -10.03 24.18 0.22
N ALA A 77 -10.35 25.47 0.14
CA ALA A 77 -9.85 26.36 -0.90
C ALA A 77 -8.31 26.31 -0.89
N LYS A 78 -7.70 26.07 -2.05
CA LYS A 78 -6.24 26.05 -2.23
C LYS A 78 -5.69 27.46 -2.03
N SER A 79 -5.29 27.77 -0.80
CA SER A 79 -4.85 29.11 -0.40
C SER A 79 -3.38 29.32 -0.76
N VAL A 80 -3.14 29.80 -1.98
CA VAL A 80 -1.81 30.24 -2.42
C VAL A 80 -1.26 31.27 -1.43
N ARG A 81 -0.18 30.92 -0.71
CA ARG A 81 0.44 31.81 0.28
C ARG A 81 1.63 32.51 -0.33
N MET A 82 1.57 33.83 -0.43
CA MET A 82 2.70 34.64 -0.88
C MET A 82 3.60 35.02 0.30
N PHE A 83 4.86 34.57 0.24
CA PHE A 83 5.90 34.91 1.20
C PHE A 83 6.80 36.01 0.64
N ARG A 84 7.31 36.88 1.52
CA ARG A 84 8.32 37.89 1.17
C ARG A 84 9.46 37.91 2.17
N PHE A 85 10.67 38.19 1.70
CA PHE A 85 11.84 38.40 2.56
C PHE A 85 12.68 39.59 2.07
N ARG A 86 13.35 40.28 2.99
CA ARG A 86 14.19 41.45 2.67
C ARG A 86 15.46 41.01 1.95
N HIS A 87 15.86 41.71 0.90
CA HIS A 87 17.15 41.47 0.26
C HIS A 87 18.30 41.90 1.18
N VAL A 88 19.31 41.04 1.30
CA VAL A 88 20.58 41.39 1.95
C VAL A 88 21.54 41.95 0.91
N HIS A 89 22.05 43.16 1.13
CA HIS A 89 22.95 43.83 0.19
C HIS A 89 24.20 42.98 -0.10
N GLY A 90 24.49 42.75 -1.38
CA GLY A 90 25.60 41.89 -1.84
C GLY A 90 25.24 40.41 -2.04
N ALA A 91 24.06 39.94 -1.63
CA ALA A 91 23.65 38.55 -1.79
C ALA A 91 23.34 38.20 -3.27
N GLN A 92 24.32 37.66 -3.99
CA GLN A 92 24.17 37.34 -5.42
C GLN A 92 23.22 36.16 -5.69
N LEU A 93 22.97 35.28 -4.71
CA LEU A 93 22.12 34.09 -4.88
C LEU A 93 20.68 34.42 -5.34
N CYS A 94 20.12 35.54 -4.89
CA CYS A 94 18.76 35.95 -5.27
C CYS A 94 18.68 36.56 -6.69
N LYS A 95 19.83 36.87 -7.31
CA LYS A 95 19.92 37.48 -8.64
C LYS A 95 19.47 36.44 -9.67
N SER A 96 18.53 36.83 -10.53
CA SER A 96 17.77 36.00 -11.49
C SER A 96 16.87 34.88 -10.94
N LEU A 97 17.01 34.40 -9.70
CA LEU A 97 16.11 33.37 -9.14
C LEU A 97 14.73 33.91 -8.72
N TYR A 98 14.65 35.14 -8.21
CA TYR A 98 13.39 35.71 -7.71
C TYR A 98 13.05 37.05 -8.38
N ARG A 99 11.75 37.33 -8.51
CA ARG A 99 11.28 38.69 -8.80
C ARG A 99 11.44 39.54 -7.54
N HIS A 100 12.06 40.70 -7.72
CA HIS A 100 12.31 41.67 -6.67
C HIS A 100 11.42 42.90 -6.85
N TYR A 101 11.07 43.54 -5.74
CA TYR A 101 10.38 44.82 -5.70
C TYR A 101 11.13 45.75 -4.76
N THR A 102 11.46 46.96 -5.22
CA THR A 102 12.17 47.97 -4.42
C THR A 102 11.17 49.04 -4.00
N LEU A 103 11.05 49.24 -2.68
CA LEU A 103 10.21 50.28 -2.09
C LEU A 103 10.83 51.68 -2.25
N PRO A 104 10.04 52.77 -2.09
CA PRO A 104 10.54 54.15 -2.17
C PRO A 104 11.64 54.53 -1.15
N ASP A 105 11.82 53.74 -0.08
CA ASP A 105 12.93 53.89 0.88
C ASP A 105 14.24 53.26 0.39
N GLY A 106 14.25 52.65 -0.80
CA GLY A 106 15.37 51.88 -1.34
C GLY A 106 15.43 50.42 -0.85
N THR A 107 14.52 49.96 0.01
CA THR A 107 14.52 48.57 0.48
C THR A 107 13.97 47.63 -0.59
N THR A 108 14.81 46.72 -1.08
CA THR A 108 14.40 45.61 -1.95
C THR A 108 13.85 44.42 -1.15
N TYR A 109 12.73 43.87 -1.60
CA TYR A 109 12.15 42.61 -1.14
C TYR A 109 12.07 41.58 -2.28
N HIS A 110 12.26 40.32 -1.94
CA HIS A 110 12.02 39.17 -2.82
C HIS A 110 10.70 38.49 -2.46
N TYR A 111 9.98 38.00 -3.45
CA TYR A 111 8.66 37.38 -3.30
C TYR A 111 8.65 35.99 -3.92
N TYR A 112 8.00 35.04 -3.25
CA TYR A 112 7.68 33.72 -3.79
C TYR A 112 6.28 33.27 -3.34
N HIS A 113 5.67 32.36 -4.11
CA HIS A 113 4.44 31.68 -3.72
C HIS A 113 4.77 30.29 -3.16
N GLU A 114 4.04 29.90 -2.12
CA GLU A 114 3.77 28.51 -1.79
C GLU A 114 2.44 28.15 -2.46
N ASP A 115 2.48 27.25 -3.43
CA ASP A 115 1.34 26.83 -4.25
C ASP A 115 1.42 25.33 -4.53
N ASP A 116 0.49 24.57 -3.95
CA ASP A 116 0.36 23.11 -4.14
C ASP A 116 0.11 22.71 -5.61
N LEU A 117 -0.19 23.65 -6.52
CA LEU A 117 -0.28 23.39 -7.96
C LEU A 117 1.07 23.33 -8.68
N HIS A 118 2.11 24.02 -8.20
CA HIS A 118 3.35 24.18 -8.98
C HIS A 118 4.30 22.98 -8.93
N GLU A 119 4.14 22.04 -7.99
CA GLU A 119 4.83 20.74 -8.05
C GLU A 119 4.32 19.85 -9.21
N LEU A 120 3.14 20.14 -9.79
CA LEU A 120 2.52 19.32 -10.84
C LEU A 120 2.88 19.75 -12.27
N THR A 121 3.36 20.98 -12.49
CA THR A 121 3.41 21.60 -13.84
C THR A 121 4.81 21.88 -14.40
N THR A 122 5.89 21.68 -13.63
CA THR A 122 7.27 21.73 -14.16
C THR A 122 7.97 20.38 -14.10
N GLN A 123 7.41 19.37 -14.78
CA GLN A 123 8.17 18.19 -15.25
C GLN A 123 9.17 18.55 -16.37
N VAL A 124 9.94 19.62 -16.19
CA VAL A 124 11.26 19.70 -16.81
C VAL A 124 12.07 18.62 -16.11
N VAL A 125 12.30 17.49 -16.79
CA VAL A 125 13.24 16.48 -16.30
C VAL A 125 14.62 17.11 -16.35
N VAL A 126 15.01 17.76 -15.26
CA VAL A 126 16.36 18.24 -15.01
C VAL A 126 17.25 17.02 -14.86
N ARG A 127 17.63 16.43 -16.01
CA ARG A 127 18.70 15.45 -16.09
C ARG A 127 19.93 16.17 -15.51
N PRO A 128 20.48 15.73 -14.36
CA PRO A 128 21.69 16.34 -13.85
C PRO A 128 22.76 16.21 -14.95
N PRO A 129 23.56 17.27 -15.21
CA PRO A 129 24.60 17.20 -16.22
C PRO A 129 25.50 16.00 -15.93
N ALA A 130 25.83 15.23 -16.98
CA ALA A 130 26.62 14.01 -16.83
C ALA A 130 27.91 14.30 -16.07
N ALA A 131 28.24 13.45 -15.09
CA ALA A 131 29.35 13.69 -14.17
C ALA A 131 30.65 14.01 -14.96
N PRO A 132 31.34 15.11 -14.61
CA PRO A 132 32.44 15.64 -15.42
C PRO A 132 33.59 14.62 -15.50
N LYS A 133 33.92 14.21 -16.73
CA LYS A 133 34.92 13.16 -16.99
C LYS A 133 36.35 13.68 -17.05
N THR A 134 36.53 15.00 -17.20
CA THR A 134 37.84 15.65 -17.24
C THR A 134 37.80 16.97 -16.46
N LEU A 135 38.97 17.50 -16.08
CA LEU A 135 39.06 18.73 -15.29
C LEU A 135 38.66 19.96 -16.12
N GLU A 136 38.93 19.96 -17.43
CA GLU A 136 38.49 21.01 -18.36
C GLU A 136 36.96 21.09 -18.44
N SER A 137 36.24 19.97 -18.26
CA SER A 137 34.77 19.96 -18.25
C SER A 137 34.14 20.64 -17.02
N ILE A 138 34.94 20.95 -15.99
CA ILE A 138 34.59 21.85 -14.87
C ILE A 138 35.48 23.10 -14.82
N TRP A 139 36.14 23.42 -15.94
CA TRP A 139 36.98 24.61 -16.14
C TRP A 139 38.17 24.71 -15.17
N LEU A 140 38.63 23.57 -14.65
CA LEU A 140 39.85 23.45 -13.85
C LEU A 140 41.00 22.97 -14.76
N PRO A 141 42.12 23.71 -14.85
CA PRO A 141 43.28 23.27 -15.64
C PRO A 141 44.09 22.17 -14.95
N GLN A 142 43.92 22.01 -13.64
CA GLN A 142 44.51 20.97 -12.79
C GLN A 142 43.63 20.79 -11.55
N LEU A 143 43.77 19.67 -10.84
CA LEU A 143 43.16 19.55 -9.51
C LEU A 143 43.71 20.67 -8.60
N PRO A 144 42.88 21.27 -7.73
CA PRO A 144 43.41 22.11 -6.67
C PRO A 144 44.41 21.28 -5.84
N PHE A 145 45.49 21.91 -5.39
CA PHE A 145 46.36 21.27 -4.41
C PHE A 145 45.51 20.83 -3.21
N PRO A 146 45.75 19.64 -2.63
CA PRO A 146 45.09 19.28 -1.39
C PRO A 146 45.38 20.40 -0.38
N PRO A 147 44.39 20.79 0.46
CA PRO A 147 44.67 21.73 1.53
C PRO A 147 45.85 21.20 2.35
N PRO A 148 46.69 22.08 2.92
CA PRO A 148 47.75 21.63 3.82
C PRO A 148 47.11 20.75 4.90
N SER A 149 47.83 19.71 5.32
CA SER A 149 47.35 18.83 6.39
C SER A 149 47.37 19.60 7.71
N GLU A 150 46.31 20.37 7.95
CA GLU A 150 45.92 20.93 9.24
C GLU A 150 45.64 19.78 10.19
N VAL A 151 46.73 19.24 10.76
CA VAL A 151 46.68 18.48 12.01
C VAL A 151 46.11 19.47 13.02
N PRO A 152 44.92 19.21 13.60
CA PRO A 152 44.33 20.12 14.58
C PRO A 152 45.35 20.35 15.69
N SER A 153 45.66 21.61 15.99
CA SER A 153 46.44 21.92 17.17
C SER A 153 45.64 21.52 18.42
N VAL A 154 46.31 21.48 19.57
CA VAL A 154 45.61 21.23 20.84
C VAL A 154 44.59 22.34 21.12
N ASP A 155 44.81 23.54 20.59
CA ASP A 155 43.95 24.72 20.71
C ASP A 155 42.75 24.70 19.71
N ASP A 156 42.81 23.87 18.66
CA ASP A 156 41.69 23.63 17.71
C ASP A 156 40.70 22.57 18.21
N VAL A 157 40.99 21.92 19.35
CA VAL A 157 40.02 21.08 20.05
C VAL A 157 39.15 21.99 20.91
N PRO A 158 37.88 22.26 20.56
CA PRO A 158 37.04 23.11 21.37
C PRO A 158 36.83 22.49 22.75
N ASP A 159 37.05 23.29 23.80
CA ASP A 159 36.70 22.94 25.18
C ASP A 159 35.31 22.30 25.22
N ALA A 160 35.23 21.11 25.81
CA ALA A 160 34.14 20.16 25.57
C ALA A 160 32.77 20.82 25.77
N TYR A 161 32.07 21.08 24.65
CA TYR A 161 30.85 21.89 24.64
C TYR A 161 29.77 21.21 25.49
N GLU A 162 29.64 21.65 26.75
CA GLU A 162 28.58 21.23 27.63
C GLU A 162 27.26 21.76 27.09
N PHE A 163 26.58 20.94 26.30
CA PHE A 163 25.19 21.17 25.93
C PHE A 163 24.41 21.47 27.21
N PRO A 164 23.80 22.68 27.35
CA PRO A 164 23.00 23.01 28.51
C PRO A 164 21.84 22.02 28.54
N ARG A 165 21.92 21.06 29.47
CA ARG A 165 21.01 19.90 29.49
C ARG A 165 19.58 20.46 29.57
N PRO A 166 18.70 20.15 28.60
CA PRO A 166 17.34 20.67 28.64
C PRO A 166 16.73 20.25 29.97
N PRO A 167 16.06 21.15 30.71
CA PRO A 167 15.48 20.81 32.01
C PRO A 167 14.59 19.59 31.81
N PRO A 168 14.72 18.54 32.66
CA PRO A 168 14.07 17.27 32.43
C PRO A 168 12.56 17.52 32.23
N PRO A 169 11.96 16.94 31.16
CA PRO A 169 10.58 17.24 30.81
C PRO A 169 9.70 16.98 32.04
N ARG A 170 8.95 18.00 32.46
CA ARG A 170 8.06 17.92 33.62
C ARG A 170 7.02 16.84 33.35
N LEU A 171 7.28 15.64 33.86
CA LEU A 171 6.32 14.55 33.90
C LEU A 171 5.09 15.05 34.65
N SER A 172 3.97 15.23 33.96
CA SER A 172 2.67 15.34 34.61
C SER A 172 2.46 14.04 35.40
N HIS A 173 2.09 14.17 36.67
CA HIS A 173 2.15 13.06 37.61
C HIS A 173 1.05 11.99 37.40
N ASP A 174 0.20 12.16 36.38
CA ASP A 174 -1.01 11.39 36.13
C ASP A 174 -0.81 10.15 35.23
N THR A 175 0.42 9.80 34.84
CA THR A 175 0.70 8.49 34.23
C THR A 175 1.01 7.43 35.31
N PRO A 176 0.24 6.33 35.42
CA PRO A 176 0.30 5.44 36.58
C PRO A 176 1.61 4.63 36.66
N ARG A 177 2.23 4.69 37.84
CA ARG A 177 3.52 4.10 38.27
C ARG A 177 3.72 2.58 38.01
N LYS A 178 2.68 1.87 37.57
CA LYS A 178 2.58 0.40 37.48
C LYS A 178 3.50 -0.24 36.42
N MET A 179 4.01 0.53 35.46
CA MET A 179 4.81 -0.03 34.35
C MET A 179 6.21 -0.50 34.78
N GLY A 180 6.79 0.08 35.84
CA GLY A 180 8.12 -0.30 36.34
C GLY A 180 8.14 -1.69 37.00
N GLU A 181 7.19 -1.97 37.89
CA GLU A 181 7.12 -3.24 38.62
C GLU A 181 6.88 -4.43 37.68
N ALA A 182 6.05 -4.25 36.65
CA ALA A 182 5.80 -5.27 35.63
C ALA A 182 7.09 -5.70 34.90
N VAL A 183 7.99 -4.77 34.59
CA VAL A 183 9.27 -5.08 33.93
C VAL A 183 10.22 -5.83 34.88
N VAL A 184 10.29 -5.45 36.15
CA VAL A 184 11.17 -6.08 37.16
C VAL A 184 10.72 -7.51 37.48
N LEU A 185 9.40 -7.76 37.59
CA LEU A 185 8.85 -9.12 37.75
C LEU A 185 9.12 -9.99 36.51
N HIS A 186 9.04 -9.41 35.32
CA HIS A 186 9.23 -10.13 34.05
C HIS A 186 10.66 -10.65 33.84
N VAL A 187 11.68 -9.88 34.23
CA VAL A 187 13.09 -10.34 34.17
C VAL A 187 13.30 -11.60 35.01
N ARG A 188 12.80 -11.60 36.25
CA ARG A 188 12.90 -12.75 37.16
C ARG A 188 12.18 -14.00 36.63
N ALA A 189 11.05 -13.83 35.94
CA ALA A 189 10.33 -14.93 35.31
C ALA A 189 11.12 -15.56 34.13
N VAL A 190 11.85 -14.74 33.35
CA VAL A 190 12.71 -15.24 32.27
C VAL A 190 13.90 -16.04 32.81
N GLU A 191 14.53 -15.57 33.89
CA GLU A 191 15.61 -16.29 34.58
C GLU A 191 15.13 -17.64 35.17
N ALA A 192 13.91 -17.68 35.73
CA ALA A 192 13.31 -18.91 36.22
C ALA A 192 13.04 -19.93 35.09
N LEU A 193 12.54 -19.48 33.93
CA LEU A 193 12.31 -20.31 32.74
C LEU A 193 13.60 -20.83 32.08
N GLN A 194 14.72 -20.15 32.27
CA GLN A 194 16.03 -20.65 31.87
C GLN A 194 16.57 -21.71 32.85
N LYS A 195 16.35 -21.53 34.15
CA LYS A 195 16.75 -22.50 35.19
C LYS A 195 15.94 -23.79 35.14
N SER A 196 14.64 -23.76 34.86
CA SER A 196 13.81 -24.98 34.79
C SER A 196 14.22 -25.92 33.66
N LYS A 197 14.75 -25.40 32.54
CA LYS A 197 15.30 -26.22 31.45
C LYS A 197 16.56 -27.03 31.82
N ALA A 198 17.21 -26.73 32.95
CA ALA A 198 18.38 -27.48 33.42
C ALA A 198 18.02 -28.71 34.28
N VAL A 199 16.73 -28.91 34.63
CA VAL A 199 16.28 -29.96 35.56
C VAL A 199 15.21 -30.86 34.91
N GLY A 200 15.51 -31.37 33.71
CA GLY A 200 14.72 -32.40 33.05
C GLY A 200 15.07 -33.80 33.56
N LYS A 201 14.55 -34.20 34.72
CA LYS A 201 14.71 -35.57 35.24
C LYS A 201 13.65 -36.49 34.61
N ALA A 202 14.06 -37.67 34.16
CA ALA A 202 13.16 -38.63 33.52
C ALA A 202 12.07 -39.13 34.48
N SER A 203 10.83 -39.14 33.99
CA SER A 203 9.71 -39.92 34.50
C SER A 203 9.13 -40.70 33.34
N ASP A 204 9.45 -41.99 33.28
CA ASP A 204 8.88 -42.91 32.30
C ASP A 204 7.46 -43.33 32.74
N GLY A 205 6.52 -43.39 31.79
CA GLY A 205 5.09 -43.54 32.07
C GLY A 205 4.25 -43.10 30.88
N GLY A 206 3.51 -44.03 30.28
CA GLY A 206 2.87 -43.84 28.97
C GLY A 206 1.80 -42.75 28.93
N GLY A 207 1.89 -41.87 27.93
CA GLY A 207 0.87 -40.91 27.52
C GLY A 207 0.48 -41.13 26.05
N GLY A 208 -0.75 -40.74 25.69
CA GLY A 208 -1.28 -40.87 24.33
C GLY A 208 -0.76 -39.81 23.34
N ASP A 209 -1.16 -39.92 22.08
CA ASP A 209 -0.77 -39.07 20.94
C ASP A 209 -1.39 -37.64 20.98
N GLU A 210 -1.80 -37.16 22.17
CA GLU A 210 -2.56 -35.91 22.36
C GLU A 210 -1.68 -34.66 22.48
N ASP A 211 -0.41 -34.79 22.90
CA ASP A 211 0.46 -33.64 23.22
C ASP A 211 1.18 -33.03 22.00
N LYS A 212 0.78 -33.41 20.78
CA LYS A 212 1.41 -32.95 19.54
C LYS A 212 0.92 -31.55 19.14
N TRP A 213 1.75 -30.54 19.40
CA TRP A 213 1.43 -29.14 19.10
C TRP A 213 0.97 -28.93 17.65
N SER A 214 -0.06 -28.09 17.48
CA SER A 214 -0.63 -27.73 16.18
C SER A 214 -1.10 -26.27 16.17
N VAL A 215 -1.09 -25.66 14.98
CA VAL A 215 -1.48 -24.25 14.76
C VAL A 215 -2.93 -23.96 15.21
N TYR A 216 -3.81 -24.96 15.21
CA TYR A 216 -5.19 -24.85 15.73
C TYR A 216 -5.26 -24.61 17.25
N TYR A 217 -4.20 -24.95 18.01
CA TYR A 217 -4.10 -24.68 19.45
C TYR A 217 -3.26 -23.42 19.76
N SER A 218 -2.52 -22.89 18.76
CA SER A 218 -1.69 -21.69 18.85
C SER A 218 -2.49 -20.40 19.15
N LEU A 219 -1.79 -19.30 19.43
CA LEU A 219 -2.36 -17.95 19.47
C LEU A 219 -3.05 -17.57 18.15
N PHE A 220 -2.51 -18.03 17.02
CA PHE A 220 -2.99 -17.67 15.68
C PHE A 220 -4.30 -18.37 15.29
N ARG A 221 -4.81 -19.32 16.09
CA ARG A 221 -6.03 -20.10 15.84
C ARG A 221 -7.27 -19.28 15.45
N ALA A 222 -7.33 -18.00 15.86
CA ALA A 222 -8.43 -17.11 15.48
C ALA A 222 -8.46 -16.79 13.98
N ARG A 223 -7.32 -16.81 13.27
CA ARG A 223 -7.25 -16.58 11.81
C ARG A 223 -8.13 -17.58 11.02
N ALA A 224 -8.19 -18.83 11.46
CA ALA A 224 -9.08 -19.86 10.90
C ALA A 224 -10.59 -19.62 11.15
N LYS A 225 -10.97 -18.68 12.03
CA LYS A 225 -12.39 -18.33 12.29
C LYS A 225 -12.77 -16.94 11.76
N SER A 226 -11.89 -15.96 11.91
CA SER A 226 -12.18 -14.53 11.66
C SER A 226 -11.12 -13.81 10.84
N GLY A 227 -10.07 -14.50 10.35
CA GLY A 227 -9.15 -13.91 9.36
C GLY A 227 -9.86 -13.69 8.01
N PRO A 228 -9.35 -12.80 7.14
CA PRO A 228 -10.05 -12.41 5.91
C PRO A 228 -10.47 -13.59 5.00
N GLY A 229 -9.62 -14.61 4.87
CA GLY A 229 -9.91 -15.85 4.15
C GLY A 229 -10.31 -17.05 5.02
N ARG A 230 -10.59 -16.85 6.32
CA ARG A 230 -10.79 -17.90 7.35
C ARG A 230 -9.70 -18.98 7.32
N SER A 231 -8.47 -18.55 7.04
CA SER A 231 -7.30 -19.40 6.78
C SER A 231 -6.10 -18.93 7.61
N PHE A 232 -5.12 -19.81 7.77
CA PHE A 232 -3.79 -19.45 8.31
C PHE A 232 -2.83 -18.88 7.26
N PHE A 233 -3.23 -18.96 5.98
CA PHE A 233 -2.39 -18.82 4.79
C PHE A 233 -3.13 -18.06 3.68
N ASP A 234 -2.39 -17.38 2.81
CA ASP A 234 -2.90 -16.54 1.72
C ASP A 234 -3.19 -17.36 0.45
N LYS A 235 -3.94 -18.46 0.60
CA LYS A 235 -4.19 -19.46 -0.45
C LYS A 235 -5.63 -20.00 -0.43
N GLY A 236 -6.03 -20.63 -1.53
CA GLY A 236 -7.40 -21.13 -1.74
C GLY A 236 -8.39 -19.98 -1.91
N ARG A 237 -9.59 -20.12 -1.31
CA ARG A 237 -10.74 -19.21 -1.48
C ARG A 237 -10.38 -17.71 -1.56
N VAL A 238 -9.55 -17.19 -0.66
CA VAL A 238 -9.23 -15.76 -0.63
C VAL A 238 -8.43 -15.27 -1.84
N MET A 239 -7.68 -16.16 -2.52
CA MET A 239 -6.99 -15.84 -3.77
C MET A 239 -7.96 -15.81 -4.94
N SER A 240 -8.87 -16.78 -5.06
CA SER A 240 -9.93 -16.77 -6.08
C SER A 240 -10.87 -15.57 -5.90
N GLU A 241 -11.32 -15.28 -4.68
CA GLU A 241 -12.12 -14.08 -4.40
C GLU A 241 -11.34 -12.78 -4.69
N SER A 242 -10.03 -12.73 -4.42
CA SER A 242 -9.19 -11.59 -4.82
C SER A 242 -9.12 -11.43 -6.34
N PHE A 243 -8.98 -12.54 -7.08
CA PHE A 243 -8.93 -12.55 -8.54
C PHE A 243 -10.28 -12.12 -9.13
N GLU A 244 -11.39 -12.70 -8.69
CA GLU A 244 -12.75 -12.32 -9.12
C GLU A 244 -13.02 -10.81 -8.93
N HIS A 245 -12.65 -10.25 -7.77
CA HIS A 245 -12.87 -8.82 -7.46
C HIS A 245 -11.95 -7.87 -8.24
N ASP A 246 -10.74 -8.30 -8.60
CA ASP A 246 -9.83 -7.54 -9.45
C ASP A 246 -10.25 -7.63 -10.92
N TRP A 247 -10.43 -8.85 -11.43
CA TRP A 247 -10.75 -9.13 -12.82
C TRP A 247 -12.10 -8.53 -13.22
N ARG A 248 -13.12 -8.55 -12.35
CA ARG A 248 -14.40 -7.86 -12.59
C ARG A 248 -14.20 -6.37 -12.85
N ARG A 249 -13.33 -5.69 -12.09
CA ARG A 249 -13.02 -4.26 -12.29
C ARG A 249 -12.16 -3.98 -13.52
N ILE A 250 -11.43 -4.97 -14.02
CA ILE A 250 -10.66 -4.87 -15.26
C ILE A 250 -11.58 -5.11 -16.47
N SER A 251 -12.41 -6.14 -16.41
CA SER A 251 -13.29 -6.58 -17.51
C SER A 251 -14.58 -5.75 -17.65
N GLU A 252 -15.10 -5.12 -16.58
CA GLU A 252 -16.21 -4.14 -16.70
C GLU A 252 -15.79 -2.87 -17.48
N LYS A 253 -14.50 -2.53 -17.51
CA LYS A 253 -14.00 -1.36 -18.24
C LYS A 253 -14.14 -1.62 -19.75
N ARG A 254 -15.13 -1.01 -20.41
CA ARG A 254 -15.37 -1.12 -21.87
C ARG A 254 -14.10 -0.91 -22.71
N ARG A 255 -13.21 0.01 -22.29
CA ARG A 255 -11.90 0.28 -22.92
C ARG A 255 -10.89 -0.87 -22.84
N VAL A 256 -11.08 -1.83 -21.93
CA VAL A 256 -10.29 -3.08 -21.83
C VAL A 256 -10.93 -4.16 -22.68
N GLN A 257 -12.26 -4.31 -22.63
CA GLN A 257 -13.00 -5.20 -23.54
C GLN A 257 -12.64 -4.90 -25.01
N MET A 258 -12.81 -3.64 -25.45
CA MET A 258 -12.46 -3.17 -26.80
C MET A 258 -10.97 -3.32 -27.16
N LEU A 259 -10.08 -3.46 -26.18
CA LEU A 259 -8.65 -3.70 -26.40
C LEU A 259 -8.39 -5.21 -26.61
N ILE A 260 -9.07 -6.05 -25.81
CA ILE A 260 -9.02 -7.51 -25.92
C ILE A 260 -9.64 -7.99 -27.24
N THR A 261 -10.82 -7.48 -27.56
CA THR A 261 -11.63 -7.93 -28.71
C THR A 261 -11.27 -7.24 -30.02
N ARG A 262 -10.28 -6.33 -30.03
CA ARG A 262 -9.82 -5.62 -31.22
C ARG A 262 -9.41 -6.61 -32.32
N GLY A 263 -10.19 -6.66 -33.40
CA GLY A 263 -9.95 -7.51 -34.57
C GLY A 263 -10.54 -8.93 -34.47
N LYS A 264 -11.32 -9.25 -33.43
CA LYS A 264 -12.07 -10.52 -33.29
C LYS A 264 -13.56 -10.29 -33.55
N GLU A 265 -14.25 -11.27 -34.11
CA GLU A 265 -15.69 -11.21 -34.41
C GLU A 265 -16.53 -11.22 -33.11
N GLU A 266 -17.73 -10.63 -33.11
CA GLU A 266 -18.53 -10.46 -31.87
C GLU A 266 -18.82 -11.80 -31.16
N ALA A 267 -18.98 -12.89 -31.91
CA ALA A 267 -19.15 -14.24 -31.38
C ALA A 267 -17.93 -14.79 -30.61
N GLU A 268 -16.74 -14.24 -30.86
CA GLU A 268 -15.47 -14.66 -30.24
C GLU A 268 -15.13 -13.84 -28.99
N TRP A 269 -15.82 -12.73 -28.75
CA TRP A 269 -15.48 -11.76 -27.70
C TRP A 269 -15.46 -12.39 -26.30
N SER A 270 -16.45 -13.24 -25.99
CA SER A 270 -16.51 -13.92 -24.69
C SER A 270 -15.39 -14.94 -24.50
N ALA A 271 -14.96 -15.63 -25.56
CA ALA A 271 -13.82 -16.54 -25.49
C ALA A 271 -12.53 -15.75 -25.23
N ALA A 272 -12.22 -14.75 -26.05
CA ALA A 272 -11.01 -13.94 -25.91
C ALA A 272 -10.90 -13.20 -24.57
N ILE A 273 -12.02 -12.86 -23.93
CA ILE A 273 -12.04 -12.29 -22.57
C ILE A 273 -11.75 -13.37 -21.53
N ASN A 274 -12.25 -14.60 -21.70
CA ASN A 274 -11.97 -15.72 -20.79
C ASN A 274 -10.53 -16.23 -20.93
N ASP A 275 -9.97 -16.34 -22.13
CA ASP A 275 -8.59 -16.80 -22.38
C ASP A 275 -7.56 -15.91 -21.63
N VAL A 276 -7.80 -14.59 -21.63
CA VAL A 276 -7.03 -13.59 -20.88
C VAL A 276 -7.29 -13.69 -19.37
N ALA A 277 -8.52 -14.02 -18.95
CA ALA A 277 -8.85 -14.23 -17.53
C ALA A 277 -8.12 -15.45 -16.96
N GLU A 278 -8.20 -16.60 -17.63
CA GLU A 278 -7.53 -17.84 -17.21
C GLU A 278 -6.01 -17.63 -17.14
N THR A 279 -5.42 -16.97 -18.14
CA THR A 279 -3.99 -16.61 -18.16
C THR A 279 -3.59 -15.66 -17.01
N LEU A 280 -4.49 -14.77 -16.59
CA LEU A 280 -4.26 -13.93 -15.41
C LEU A 280 -4.38 -14.73 -14.10
N GLU A 281 -5.35 -15.63 -13.98
CA GLU A 281 -5.55 -16.45 -12.78
C GLU A 281 -4.36 -17.38 -12.50
N ASP A 282 -3.86 -18.05 -13.55
CA ASP A 282 -2.67 -18.94 -13.55
C ASP A 282 -1.41 -18.24 -13.01
N HIS A 283 -1.37 -16.92 -13.08
CA HIS A 283 -0.25 -16.09 -12.62
C HIS A 283 -0.61 -15.12 -11.48
N PHE A 284 -1.85 -15.14 -10.98
CA PHE A 284 -2.36 -14.14 -10.04
C PHE A 284 -1.63 -14.13 -8.69
N GLU A 285 -1.17 -15.28 -8.20
CA GLU A 285 -0.32 -15.32 -6.98
C GLU A 285 1.05 -14.64 -7.20
N LEU A 286 1.65 -14.78 -8.38
CA LEU A 286 2.88 -14.06 -8.72
C LEU A 286 2.59 -12.55 -8.82
N LEU A 287 1.57 -12.15 -9.58
CA LEU A 287 1.20 -10.74 -9.77
C LEU A 287 0.89 -10.04 -8.43
N CYS A 288 0.18 -10.72 -7.52
CA CYS A 288 -0.04 -10.25 -6.14
C CYS A 288 1.28 -10.03 -5.37
N ASN A 289 2.22 -10.97 -5.45
CA ASN A 289 3.50 -10.86 -4.73
C ASN A 289 4.42 -9.76 -5.31
N VAL A 290 4.34 -9.50 -6.62
CA VAL A 290 5.00 -8.37 -7.28
C VAL A 290 4.36 -7.05 -6.85
N TYR A 291 3.04 -6.93 -6.90
CA TYR A 291 2.30 -5.76 -6.42
C TYR A 291 2.67 -5.43 -4.96
N ASP A 292 2.60 -6.42 -4.06
CA ASP A 292 2.98 -6.29 -2.65
C ASP A 292 4.42 -5.74 -2.47
N TYR A 293 5.36 -6.15 -3.34
CA TYR A 293 6.73 -5.65 -3.32
C TYR A 293 6.82 -4.19 -3.80
N TYR A 294 6.32 -3.86 -4.99
CA TYR A 294 6.44 -2.48 -5.52
C TYR A 294 5.57 -1.47 -4.74
N ALA A 295 4.40 -1.87 -4.22
CA ALA A 295 3.57 -1.06 -3.34
C ALA A 295 4.27 -0.79 -1.98
N SER A 296 5.06 -1.74 -1.47
CA SER A 296 5.85 -1.53 -0.23
C SER A 296 7.01 -0.54 -0.36
N ARG A 297 7.43 -0.26 -1.61
CA ARG A 297 8.53 0.65 -1.98
C ARG A 297 8.05 1.98 -2.56
N SER A 298 6.73 2.16 -2.66
CA SER A 298 6.11 3.37 -3.19
C SER A 298 6.05 4.45 -2.11
N GLU A 299 6.60 5.63 -2.41
CA GLU A 299 6.51 6.78 -1.51
C GLU A 299 5.08 7.37 -1.52
N GLY A 300 4.63 7.92 -0.38
CA GLY A 300 3.32 8.57 -0.23
C GLY A 300 2.11 7.63 -0.19
N GLY A 301 2.03 6.68 -1.12
CA GLY A 301 0.92 5.74 -1.26
C GLY A 301 0.83 4.76 -0.10
N VAL A 302 -0.35 4.62 0.51
CA VAL A 302 -0.57 3.67 1.62
C VAL A 302 -0.77 2.27 1.03
N LEU A 303 0.32 1.62 0.64
CA LEU A 303 0.31 0.32 -0.04
C LEU A 303 -0.55 0.38 -1.33
N ALA A 304 -0.06 1.17 -2.28
CA ALA A 304 -0.50 1.25 -3.67
C ALA A 304 0.75 1.61 -4.50
N VAL A 305 0.81 1.20 -5.77
CA VAL A 305 2.03 1.34 -6.59
C VAL A 305 2.13 2.77 -7.14
N SER A 306 3.21 3.49 -6.85
CA SER A 306 3.45 4.84 -7.38
C SER A 306 4.02 4.81 -8.80
N ARG A 307 3.99 5.97 -9.47
CA ARG A 307 4.57 6.11 -10.82
C ARG A 307 6.03 5.67 -10.89
N GLY A 308 6.86 6.13 -9.95
CA GLY A 308 8.27 5.76 -9.88
C GLY A 308 8.50 4.27 -9.61
N ALA A 309 7.57 3.59 -8.94
CA ALA A 309 7.64 2.14 -8.75
C ALA A 309 7.28 1.35 -10.03
N ILE A 310 6.37 1.87 -10.88
CA ILE A 310 6.15 1.34 -12.24
C ILE A 310 7.36 1.60 -13.14
N ASP A 311 7.93 2.81 -13.13
CA ASP A 311 9.13 3.10 -13.93
C ASP A 311 10.29 2.18 -13.54
N ALA A 312 10.52 1.98 -12.25
CA ALA A 312 11.53 1.04 -11.75
C ALA A 312 11.24 -0.43 -12.12
N LEU A 313 9.98 -0.86 -12.18
CA LEU A 313 9.62 -2.21 -12.64
C LEU A 313 9.94 -2.39 -14.13
N VAL A 314 9.49 -1.46 -14.98
CA VAL A 314 9.66 -1.53 -16.44
C VAL A 314 11.14 -1.44 -16.84
N ASP A 315 11.93 -0.63 -16.12
CA ASP A 315 13.40 -0.55 -16.22
C ASP A 315 14.06 -1.88 -15.81
N THR A 316 13.67 -2.45 -14.67
CA THR A 316 14.18 -3.76 -14.18
C THR A 316 13.90 -4.89 -15.19
N MET A 317 12.78 -4.84 -15.92
CA MET A 317 12.40 -5.81 -16.96
C MET A 317 13.12 -5.63 -18.31
N GLY A 318 14.00 -4.62 -18.47
CA GLY A 318 14.70 -4.35 -19.74
C GLY A 318 13.78 -3.94 -20.90
N VAL A 319 12.52 -3.63 -20.62
CA VAL A 319 11.46 -3.47 -21.65
C VAL A 319 11.68 -2.24 -22.54
N MET A 320 12.42 -1.24 -22.06
CA MET A 320 12.74 0.00 -22.78
C MET A 320 14.13 -0.01 -23.45
N GLU A 321 14.84 -1.15 -23.48
CA GLU A 321 16.18 -1.19 -24.05
C GLU A 321 16.19 -0.99 -25.58
N PRO A 322 17.10 -0.14 -26.13
CA PRO A 322 17.19 0.09 -27.57
C PRO A 322 17.52 -1.18 -28.36
N GLY A 323 16.57 -1.63 -29.18
CA GLY A 323 16.68 -2.86 -29.97
C GLY A 323 15.66 -3.95 -29.57
N THR A 324 15.04 -3.83 -28.39
CA THR A 324 13.92 -4.68 -27.98
C THR A 324 12.69 -4.42 -28.87
N PRO A 325 12.05 -5.45 -29.45
CA PRO A 325 10.79 -5.31 -30.18
C PRO A 325 9.73 -4.56 -29.35
N GLY A 326 8.96 -3.71 -30.02
CA GLY A 326 7.95 -2.87 -29.37
C GLY A 326 8.49 -1.70 -28.52
N ALA A 327 9.76 -1.63 -28.13
CA ALA A 327 10.26 -0.62 -27.18
C ALA A 327 10.00 0.85 -27.58
N ASN A 328 9.99 1.17 -28.88
CA ASN A 328 9.64 2.49 -29.41
C ASN A 328 8.13 2.82 -29.34
N LEU A 329 7.28 1.81 -29.21
CA LEU A 329 5.81 1.91 -29.13
C LEU A 329 5.33 1.98 -27.67
N ILE A 330 6.11 1.45 -26.72
CA ILE A 330 5.78 1.36 -25.29
C ILE A 330 5.88 2.76 -24.64
N ASN A 331 4.82 3.54 -24.81
CA ASN A 331 4.66 4.80 -24.11
C ASN A 331 4.14 4.56 -22.68
N VAL A 332 5.05 4.19 -21.77
CA VAL A 332 4.78 3.91 -20.35
C VAL A 332 3.99 5.05 -19.67
N ALA A 333 4.24 6.31 -20.05
CA ALA A 333 3.52 7.49 -19.54
C ALA A 333 2.07 7.58 -20.04
N THR A 334 1.77 7.05 -21.21
CA THR A 334 0.39 6.89 -21.71
C THR A 334 -0.28 5.67 -21.06
N LEU A 335 0.37 4.50 -21.00
CA LEU A 335 -0.23 3.30 -20.39
C LEU A 335 -0.67 3.54 -18.94
N TRP A 336 0.16 4.23 -18.14
CA TRP A 336 -0.18 4.67 -16.78
C TRP A 336 -1.43 5.56 -16.75
N ARG A 337 -1.48 6.60 -17.59
CA ARG A 337 -2.63 7.51 -17.68
C ARG A 337 -3.89 6.80 -18.16
N GLU A 338 -3.77 5.75 -18.96
CA GLU A 338 -4.94 4.97 -19.38
C GLU A 338 -5.50 4.08 -18.27
N VAL A 339 -4.69 3.45 -17.42
CA VAL A 339 -5.22 2.60 -16.32
C VAL A 339 -5.83 3.41 -15.18
N ASN A 340 -5.17 4.51 -14.81
CA ASN A 340 -5.50 5.38 -13.68
C ASN A 340 -6.61 6.41 -13.99
N LYS A 341 -6.97 6.60 -15.27
CA LYS A 341 -8.22 7.29 -15.66
C LYS A 341 -9.41 6.56 -15.04
N GLU A 342 -10.16 7.25 -14.20
CA GLU A 342 -11.38 6.71 -13.61
C GLU A 342 -12.61 6.86 -14.51
N ASP A 343 -13.39 5.78 -14.63
CA ASP A 343 -14.79 5.89 -15.01
C ASP A 343 -15.57 6.41 -13.78
N ARG A 344 -16.46 7.41 -13.96
CA ARG A 344 -17.05 8.25 -12.88
C ARG A 344 -18.05 7.55 -11.94
N LYS A 345 -17.74 6.35 -11.43
CA LYS A 345 -18.48 5.65 -10.35
C LYS A 345 -18.12 6.27 -8.99
N VAL A 346 -18.88 7.28 -8.58
CA VAL A 346 -18.62 8.18 -7.42
C VAL A 346 -18.14 7.50 -6.13
N GLN A 347 -18.59 6.28 -5.80
CA GLN A 347 -18.22 5.59 -4.56
C GLN A 347 -16.88 4.82 -4.64
N GLU A 348 -16.48 4.34 -5.81
CA GLU A 348 -15.18 3.66 -5.97
C GLU A 348 -14.04 4.69 -6.13
N SER A 349 -14.30 5.78 -6.86
CA SER A 349 -13.37 6.91 -7.02
C SER A 349 -12.95 7.53 -5.69
N LEU A 350 -13.88 7.66 -4.73
CA LEU A 350 -13.60 8.19 -3.39
C LEU A 350 -12.68 7.29 -2.52
N ARG A 351 -12.37 6.07 -2.98
CA ARG A 351 -11.51 5.09 -2.28
C ARG A 351 -10.25 4.75 -3.05
N ASN A 352 -10.18 5.13 -4.33
CA ASN A 352 -8.98 5.05 -5.13
C ASN A 352 -7.94 6.09 -4.65
N LEU A 353 -6.75 6.08 -5.24
CA LEU A 353 -5.72 7.07 -4.97
C LEU A 353 -5.16 7.61 -6.29
N ASP A 354 -5.66 8.75 -6.75
CA ASP A 354 -5.46 9.38 -8.09
C ASP A 354 -4.02 9.41 -8.62
N ALA A 355 -2.99 9.32 -7.76
CA ALA A 355 -1.58 9.34 -8.14
C ALA A 355 -0.87 7.96 -8.06
N TYR A 356 -1.63 6.87 -7.88
CA TYR A 356 -1.15 5.50 -7.65
C TYR A 356 -1.98 4.49 -8.43
N LEU A 357 -1.52 3.24 -8.47
CA LEU A 357 -2.28 2.09 -8.93
C LEU A 357 -2.64 1.17 -7.76
N MET A 358 -3.91 0.86 -7.65
CA MET A 358 -4.44 -0.26 -6.87
C MET A 358 -4.16 -1.60 -7.58
N ARG A 359 -4.34 -2.74 -6.91
CA ARG A 359 -3.90 -4.06 -7.43
C ARG A 359 -4.48 -4.42 -8.80
N PHE A 360 -5.77 -4.17 -9.01
CA PHE A 360 -6.44 -4.40 -10.29
C PHE A 360 -5.94 -3.45 -11.41
N GLU A 361 -5.57 -2.21 -11.09
CA GLU A 361 -5.02 -1.26 -12.07
C GLU A 361 -3.56 -1.58 -12.42
N PHE A 362 -2.79 -2.10 -11.44
CA PHE A 362 -1.46 -2.65 -11.66
C PHE A 362 -1.50 -3.88 -12.59
N ILE A 363 -2.50 -4.75 -12.43
CA ILE A 363 -2.72 -5.90 -13.32
C ILE A 363 -3.20 -5.44 -14.72
N GLU A 364 -4.10 -4.47 -14.81
CA GLU A 364 -4.48 -3.85 -16.09
C GLU A 364 -3.27 -3.21 -16.79
N PHE A 365 -2.35 -2.61 -16.03
CA PHE A 365 -1.13 -2.01 -16.57
C PHE A 365 -0.22 -3.06 -17.20
N LEU A 366 -0.04 -4.22 -16.55
CA LEU A 366 0.74 -5.33 -17.12
C LEU A 366 0.06 -5.93 -18.36
N LEU A 367 -1.27 -6.09 -18.36
CA LEU A 367 -2.01 -6.52 -19.56
C LEU A 367 -1.81 -5.55 -20.74
N ARG A 368 -1.91 -4.23 -20.48
CA ARG A 368 -1.65 -3.19 -21.50
C ARG A 368 -0.19 -3.17 -21.95
N LEU A 369 0.76 -3.41 -21.05
CA LEU A 369 2.19 -3.48 -21.36
C LEU A 369 2.51 -4.68 -22.24
N ALA A 370 1.88 -5.84 -21.99
CA ALA A 370 2.00 -7.01 -22.84
C ALA A 370 1.51 -6.71 -24.26
N ILE A 371 0.31 -6.15 -24.41
CA ILE A 371 -0.28 -5.79 -25.71
C ILE A 371 0.61 -4.78 -26.46
N ALA A 372 1.08 -3.73 -25.79
CA ALA A 372 1.94 -2.71 -26.39
C ALA A 372 3.36 -3.20 -26.74
N LYS A 373 3.86 -4.24 -26.05
CA LYS A 373 5.18 -4.83 -26.33
C LYS A 373 5.14 -5.90 -27.41
N TYR A 374 4.10 -6.74 -27.43
CA TYR A 374 4.05 -7.96 -28.23
C TYR A 374 3.07 -7.86 -29.40
N ARG A 375 1.85 -7.36 -29.17
CA ARG A 375 0.77 -7.33 -30.17
C ARG A 375 0.85 -6.12 -31.11
N ASP A 376 0.97 -4.92 -30.55
CA ASP A 376 1.14 -3.70 -31.37
C ASP A 376 2.51 -3.63 -32.07
N SER A 377 3.39 -4.61 -31.83
CA SER A 377 4.70 -4.78 -32.48
C SER A 377 4.75 -5.89 -33.55
N ASP A 378 3.62 -6.57 -33.78
CA ASP A 378 3.49 -7.74 -34.66
C ASP A 378 4.40 -8.95 -34.26
N GLU A 379 4.73 -9.12 -32.96
CA GLU A 379 5.45 -10.32 -32.44
C GLU A 379 4.48 -11.48 -32.15
N LEU A 380 3.28 -11.20 -31.60
CA LEU A 380 2.26 -12.19 -31.23
C LEU A 380 0.84 -11.64 -31.45
N ASP A 381 -0.02 -12.40 -32.14
CA ASP A 381 -1.40 -11.99 -32.43
C ASP A 381 -2.34 -12.07 -31.21
N ASP A 382 -2.19 -13.10 -30.38
CA ASP A 382 -3.09 -13.36 -29.25
C ASP A 382 -2.60 -12.78 -27.92
N ILE A 383 -3.54 -12.26 -27.14
CA ILE A 383 -3.28 -11.47 -25.94
C ILE A 383 -2.92 -12.36 -24.74
N SER A 384 -3.45 -13.58 -24.70
CA SER A 384 -3.09 -14.61 -23.73
C SER A 384 -1.61 -14.93 -23.88
N ASP A 385 -1.15 -15.20 -25.10
CA ASP A 385 0.27 -15.43 -25.42
C ASP A 385 1.14 -14.19 -25.17
N CYS A 386 0.67 -12.99 -25.48
CA CYS A 386 1.37 -11.73 -25.14
C CYS A 386 1.61 -11.61 -23.62
N LEU A 387 0.58 -11.84 -22.81
CA LEU A 387 0.62 -11.74 -21.36
C LEU A 387 1.48 -12.85 -20.75
N MET A 388 1.30 -14.08 -21.23
CA MET A 388 2.10 -15.26 -20.87
C MET A 388 3.59 -15.02 -21.13
N THR A 389 3.92 -14.41 -22.28
CA THR A 389 5.29 -14.08 -22.66
C THR A 389 5.84 -12.92 -21.83
N LEU A 390 5.08 -11.85 -21.58
CA LEU A 390 5.50 -10.79 -20.64
C LEU A 390 5.82 -11.37 -19.25
N VAL A 391 4.98 -12.26 -18.72
CA VAL A 391 5.19 -12.86 -17.39
C VAL A 391 6.41 -13.78 -17.37
N ARG A 392 6.58 -14.67 -18.36
CA ARG A 392 7.63 -15.70 -18.37
C ARG A 392 8.98 -15.22 -18.90
N ARG A 393 9.00 -14.34 -19.93
CA ARG A 393 10.21 -13.86 -20.61
C ARG A 393 10.80 -12.62 -19.94
N ASP A 394 9.96 -11.66 -19.58
CA ASP A 394 10.41 -10.34 -19.12
C ASP A 394 10.33 -10.19 -17.59
N LEU A 395 9.17 -10.52 -17.00
CA LEU A 395 8.89 -10.27 -15.59
C LEU A 395 9.63 -11.25 -14.67
N LEU A 396 9.34 -12.55 -14.79
CA LEU A 396 9.85 -13.56 -13.86
C LEU A 396 11.39 -13.60 -13.75
N PRO A 397 12.19 -13.45 -14.82
CA PRO A 397 13.67 -13.43 -14.71
C PRO A 397 14.22 -12.14 -14.11
N ALA A 398 13.50 -11.02 -14.24
CA ALA A 398 13.91 -9.71 -13.76
C ALA A 398 13.60 -9.47 -12.27
N LEU A 399 12.61 -10.17 -11.72
CA LEU A 399 12.11 -9.90 -10.37
C LEU A 399 13.17 -10.17 -9.27
N PRO A 400 13.39 -9.21 -8.35
CA PRO A 400 14.32 -9.42 -7.25
C PRO A 400 13.76 -10.47 -6.26
N PRO A 401 14.60 -11.29 -5.60
CA PRO A 401 14.13 -12.40 -4.75
C PRO A 401 13.04 -12.08 -3.70
N PRO A 402 12.97 -10.88 -3.08
CA PRO A 402 11.86 -10.52 -2.20
C PRO A 402 10.51 -10.39 -2.91
N ALA A 403 10.46 -10.01 -4.18
CA ALA A 403 9.21 -9.98 -4.96
C ALA A 403 8.68 -11.40 -5.25
N LEU A 404 9.58 -12.38 -5.33
CA LEU A 404 9.26 -13.81 -5.46
C LEU A 404 9.01 -14.50 -4.10
N ALA A 405 9.02 -13.76 -2.99
CA ALA A 405 8.93 -14.35 -1.65
C ALA A 405 7.48 -14.61 -1.22
N ASP A 406 7.07 -15.88 -1.30
CA ASP A 406 5.87 -16.44 -0.65
C ASP A 406 5.82 -16.05 0.84
N ALA A 407 4.80 -15.29 1.22
CA ALA A 407 4.56 -14.86 2.60
C ALA A 407 4.33 -16.06 3.53
N ASP A 408 3.63 -17.10 3.07
CA ASP A 408 3.29 -18.29 3.84
C ASP A 408 4.48 -19.23 4.06
N LYS A 409 5.55 -19.13 3.27
CA LYS A 409 6.78 -19.87 3.53
C LYS A 409 7.33 -19.52 4.91
N PHE A 410 7.36 -18.23 5.27
CA PHE A 410 7.71 -17.78 6.63
C PHE A 410 6.71 -18.30 7.66
N ARG A 411 5.41 -18.30 7.34
CA ARG A 411 4.37 -18.78 8.26
C ARG A 411 4.51 -20.26 8.58
N ARG A 412 4.69 -21.12 7.56
CA ARG A 412 4.86 -22.57 7.67
C ARG A 412 6.20 -22.97 8.30
N GLN A 413 7.30 -22.27 8.00
CA GLN A 413 8.65 -22.70 8.40
C GLN A 413 9.18 -22.05 9.69
N LEU A 414 8.64 -20.89 10.10
CA LEU A 414 9.17 -20.11 11.22
C LEU A 414 8.07 -19.71 12.23
N LEU A 415 6.99 -19.06 11.77
CA LEU A 415 5.98 -18.49 12.68
C LEU A 415 5.12 -19.55 13.39
N TYR A 416 4.54 -20.48 12.63
CA TYR A 416 3.66 -21.51 13.15
C TYR A 416 4.46 -22.71 13.65
N THR A 417 5.29 -22.45 14.64
CA THR A 417 6.08 -23.46 15.35
C THR A 417 5.83 -23.34 16.85
N GLU A 418 5.85 -24.47 17.56
CA GLU A 418 5.64 -24.48 19.02
C GLU A 418 6.59 -23.52 19.78
N PRO A 419 7.91 -23.45 19.49
CA PRO A 419 8.80 -22.55 20.23
C PRO A 419 8.42 -21.08 20.08
N VAL A 420 7.94 -20.66 18.90
CA VAL A 420 7.50 -19.29 18.65
C VAL A 420 6.16 -19.00 19.32
N ASP A 421 5.19 -19.91 19.21
CA ASP A 421 3.91 -19.78 19.94
C ASP A 421 4.13 -19.68 21.46
N ARG A 422 4.99 -20.53 22.03
CA ARG A 422 5.33 -20.53 23.46
C ARG A 422 5.94 -19.19 23.91
N VAL A 423 6.84 -18.60 23.11
CA VAL A 423 7.43 -17.28 23.38
C VAL A 423 6.39 -16.17 23.28
N LEU A 424 5.60 -16.13 22.20
CA LEU A 424 4.58 -15.10 21.99
C LEU A 424 3.48 -15.16 23.08
N ARG A 425 3.06 -16.38 23.46
CA ARG A 425 2.07 -16.63 24.52
C ARG A 425 2.56 -16.15 25.88
N SER A 426 3.81 -16.45 26.24
CA SER A 426 4.43 -15.99 27.50
C SER A 426 4.54 -14.46 27.64
N ARG A 427 4.40 -13.71 26.53
CA ARG A 427 4.55 -12.24 26.47
C ARG A 427 3.31 -11.52 25.95
N THR A 428 2.19 -12.22 25.76
CA THR A 428 0.97 -11.69 25.12
C THR A 428 0.42 -10.43 25.82
N ALA A 429 0.54 -10.30 27.15
CA ALA A 429 0.13 -9.08 27.86
C ALA A 429 0.95 -7.84 27.44
N VAL A 430 2.27 -7.99 27.26
CA VAL A 430 3.15 -6.91 26.81
C VAL A 430 2.85 -6.53 25.36
N PHE A 431 2.65 -7.52 24.48
CA PHE A 431 2.28 -7.25 23.09
C PHE A 431 0.90 -6.58 22.98
N LYS A 432 -0.09 -6.97 23.78
CA LYS A 432 -1.39 -6.27 23.82
C LYS A 432 -1.24 -4.81 24.26
N ALA A 433 -0.42 -4.54 25.28
CA ALA A 433 -0.14 -3.17 25.72
C ALA A 433 0.58 -2.33 24.64
N LEU A 434 1.48 -2.94 23.86
CA LEU A 434 2.08 -2.28 22.68
C LEU A 434 1.05 -2.01 21.60
N HIS A 435 0.21 -3.00 21.25
CA HIS A 435 -0.83 -2.83 20.24
C HIS A 435 -1.79 -1.69 20.62
N THR A 436 -2.37 -1.71 21.82
CA THR A 436 -3.29 -0.65 22.30
C THR A 436 -2.60 0.72 22.47
N ARG A 437 -1.27 0.80 22.54
CA ARG A 437 -0.52 2.07 22.60
C ARG A 437 -0.31 2.73 21.24
N TYR A 438 -0.19 1.93 20.17
CA TYR A 438 0.15 2.45 18.83
C TYR A 438 -0.97 2.26 17.80
N ALA A 439 -1.90 1.32 18.01
CA ALA A 439 -3.04 1.13 17.13
C ALA A 439 -4.10 2.22 17.34
N SER A 440 -4.81 2.56 16.27
CA SER A 440 -5.96 3.47 16.24
C SER A 440 -7.27 2.69 16.42
N TYR A 441 -8.30 3.37 16.93
CA TYR A 441 -9.69 2.91 16.83
C TYR A 441 -10.37 3.62 15.65
N HIS A 442 -11.09 2.86 14.82
CA HIS A 442 -11.77 3.37 13.62
C HIS A 442 -13.28 3.13 13.75
N ARG A 443 -14.09 4.18 13.50
CA ARG A 443 -15.55 4.13 13.68
C ARG A 443 -16.26 3.18 12.72
N GLU A 444 -15.64 2.87 11.58
CA GLU A 444 -16.13 1.94 10.55
C GLU A 444 -16.01 0.46 10.96
N LEU A 445 -15.22 0.16 12.00
CA LEU A 445 -15.00 -1.22 12.47
C LEU A 445 -15.86 -1.52 13.72
N PRO A 446 -16.17 -2.80 13.99
CA PRO A 446 -16.90 -3.19 15.20
C PRO A 446 -16.24 -2.63 16.49
N PRO A 447 -17.03 -2.16 17.48
CA PRO A 447 -16.49 -1.56 18.71
C PRO A 447 -15.42 -2.42 19.39
N GLY A 448 -14.30 -1.79 19.75
CA GLY A 448 -13.14 -2.48 20.31
C GLY A 448 -12.20 -3.13 19.28
N THR A 449 -12.44 -2.97 17.98
CA THR A 449 -11.47 -3.34 16.94
C THR A 449 -10.42 -2.23 16.80
N TRP A 450 -9.16 -2.58 17.07
CA TRP A 450 -8.00 -1.68 16.93
C TRP A 450 -7.15 -2.10 15.74
N ARG A 451 -6.57 -1.13 15.02
CA ARG A 451 -5.73 -1.37 13.84
C ARG A 451 -4.43 -0.58 13.89
N LEU A 452 -3.32 -1.21 13.53
CA LEU A 452 -1.99 -0.61 13.53
C LEU A 452 -1.54 -0.30 12.10
N GLU A 453 -1.75 0.95 11.69
CA GLU A 453 -1.37 1.47 10.37
C GLU A 453 0.15 1.66 10.22
N LEU A 454 0.61 1.88 8.98
CA LEU A 454 2.04 2.02 8.65
C LEU A 454 2.78 3.13 9.43
N LYS A 455 2.19 4.32 9.59
CA LYS A 455 2.82 5.44 10.31
C LYS A 455 3.03 5.09 11.81
N PRO A 456 2.01 4.62 12.56
CA PRO A 456 2.20 4.10 13.91
C PRO A 456 3.10 2.85 14.02
N TRP A 457 3.10 1.94 13.04
CA TRP A 457 4.02 0.78 13.02
C TRP A 457 5.49 1.21 12.96
N LEU A 458 5.83 2.12 12.03
CA LEU A 458 7.19 2.67 11.94
C LEU A 458 7.56 3.46 13.21
N ARG A 459 6.59 4.12 13.87
CA ARG A 459 6.80 4.74 15.18
C ARG A 459 7.07 3.71 16.28
N LEU A 460 6.28 2.63 16.37
CA LEU A 460 6.48 1.55 17.34
C LEU A 460 7.90 0.99 17.23
N LEU A 461 8.36 0.68 16.02
CA LEU A 461 9.71 0.17 15.81
C LEU A 461 10.80 1.22 16.10
N LYS A 462 10.56 2.51 15.83
CA LYS A 462 11.50 3.58 16.22
C LYS A 462 11.60 3.72 17.74
N ASP A 463 10.45 3.79 18.43
CA ASP A 463 10.35 3.97 19.88
C ASP A 463 10.89 2.73 20.63
N CYS A 464 10.88 1.54 20.00
CA CYS A 464 11.55 0.33 20.48
C CYS A 464 13.00 0.14 20.01
N ALA A 465 13.61 1.15 19.38
CA ALA A 465 14.96 1.13 18.80
C ALA A 465 15.24 -0.01 17.79
N MET A 466 14.18 -0.56 17.17
CA MET A 466 14.24 -1.64 16.18
C MET A 466 14.53 -1.15 14.75
N LEU A 467 14.21 0.10 14.41
CA LEU A 467 14.60 0.71 13.13
C LEU A 467 16.02 1.29 13.20
N GLY A 468 16.84 0.95 12.21
CA GLY A 468 18.16 1.56 12.00
C GLY A 468 19.25 0.58 11.59
N ASN A 469 20.40 1.12 11.17
CA ASN A 469 21.54 0.35 10.66
C ASN A 469 22.16 -0.61 11.70
N HIS A 470 22.01 -0.28 13.00
CA HIS A 470 22.44 -1.12 14.13
C HIS A 470 21.64 -2.41 14.27
N MET A 471 20.35 -2.39 13.93
CA MET A 471 19.52 -3.60 13.84
C MET A 471 19.51 -4.21 12.43
N GLY A 472 19.86 -3.43 11.41
CA GLY A 472 19.78 -3.83 10.00
C GLY A 472 18.38 -3.73 9.38
N VAL A 473 17.39 -3.20 10.11
CA VAL A 473 16.02 -3.01 9.62
C VAL A 473 15.83 -1.56 9.17
N SER A 474 15.77 -1.33 7.86
CA SER A 474 15.44 -0.03 7.27
C SER A 474 13.94 0.27 7.36
N LYS A 475 13.52 1.50 7.01
CA LYS A 475 12.10 1.85 6.88
C LYS A 475 11.42 0.94 5.85
N ASP A 476 11.99 0.80 4.66
CA ASP A 476 11.45 0.00 3.56
C ASP A 476 11.34 -1.47 3.95
N ALA A 477 12.33 -2.01 4.67
CA ALA A 477 12.27 -3.37 5.21
C ALA A 477 11.10 -3.52 6.20
N ALA A 478 10.88 -2.54 7.08
CA ALA A 478 9.74 -2.54 8.00
C ALA A 478 8.38 -2.36 7.29
N THR A 479 8.30 -1.56 6.21
CA THR A 479 7.11 -1.43 5.36
C THR A 479 6.80 -2.75 4.67
N PHE A 480 7.79 -3.38 4.03
CA PHE A 480 7.64 -4.67 3.37
C PHE A 480 7.29 -5.80 4.36
N ILE A 481 7.83 -5.75 5.59
CA ILE A 481 7.42 -6.65 6.67
C ILE A 481 5.95 -6.44 7.05
N LEU A 482 5.46 -5.20 7.14
CA LEU A 482 4.03 -4.93 7.38
C LEU A 482 3.16 -5.51 6.25
N VAL A 483 3.56 -5.34 4.99
CA VAL A 483 2.84 -5.94 3.84
C VAL A 483 2.77 -7.45 3.98
N LYS A 484 3.91 -8.13 4.15
CA LYS A 484 4.00 -9.60 4.19
C LYS A 484 3.52 -10.21 5.51
N ALA A 485 3.20 -9.41 6.54
CA ALA A 485 2.68 -9.91 7.82
C ALA A 485 1.16 -10.07 7.85
N ARG A 486 0.42 -9.16 7.18
CA ARG A 486 -1.03 -9.23 7.00
C ARG A 486 -1.41 -10.49 6.22
N LEU A 487 -2.58 -11.05 6.53
CA LEU A 487 -3.25 -11.95 5.57
C LEU A 487 -3.81 -11.13 4.39
N ARG A 488 -3.86 -11.73 3.20
CA ARG A 488 -4.50 -11.12 2.02
C ARG A 488 -6.00 -10.93 2.28
N VAL A 489 -6.54 -9.84 1.74
CA VAL A 489 -7.96 -9.51 1.76
C VAL A 489 -8.45 -9.57 0.31
N ALA A 490 -9.61 -10.19 0.09
CA ALA A 490 -10.23 -10.34 -1.23
C ALA A 490 -10.34 -9.00 -1.97
N ASP A 491 -11.26 -8.13 -1.52
CA ASP A 491 -11.40 -6.78 -2.06
C ASP A 491 -10.58 -5.78 -1.23
N GLU A 492 -9.59 -5.13 -1.86
CA GLU A 492 -8.76 -4.12 -1.19
C GLU A 492 -9.30 -2.69 -1.28
N LEU A 493 -10.34 -2.42 -2.08
CA LEU A 493 -11.06 -1.14 -2.11
C LEU A 493 -12.18 -1.13 -1.06
N GLU A 494 -12.97 -2.20 -0.98
CA GLU A 494 -14.06 -2.34 -0.01
C GLU A 494 -13.50 -2.38 1.42
N ARG A 495 -12.46 -3.19 1.64
CA ARG A 495 -11.85 -3.44 2.97
C ARG A 495 -10.49 -2.75 3.12
N ARG A 496 -10.34 -1.56 2.52
CA ARG A 496 -9.06 -0.81 2.42
C ARG A 496 -8.33 -0.67 3.75
N LEU A 497 -9.02 -0.38 4.86
CA LEU A 497 -8.41 -0.27 6.19
C LEU A 497 -7.76 -1.60 6.65
N GLU A 498 -8.37 -2.75 6.37
CA GLU A 498 -7.77 -4.05 6.67
C GLU A 498 -6.60 -4.38 5.75
N PHE A 499 -6.60 -3.84 4.53
CA PHE A 499 -5.47 -3.94 3.61
C PHE A 499 -4.30 -3.01 4.01
N THR A 500 -4.54 -1.88 4.68
CA THR A 500 -3.50 -0.88 5.01
C THR A 500 -2.96 -0.96 6.44
N SER A 501 -3.48 -1.86 7.28
CA SER A 501 -3.14 -1.96 8.70
C SER A 501 -2.98 -3.40 9.19
N LEU A 502 -2.32 -3.56 10.33
CA LEU A 502 -2.16 -4.84 11.04
C LEU A 502 -3.28 -4.98 12.09
N ASP A 503 -3.84 -6.18 12.24
CA ASP A 503 -4.52 -6.56 13.49
C ASP A 503 -3.50 -6.98 14.59
N PHE A 504 -4.00 -7.39 15.76
CA PHE A 504 -3.12 -7.83 16.86
C PHE A 504 -2.23 -9.03 16.51
N LEU A 505 -2.75 -10.02 15.78
CA LEU A 505 -2.01 -11.21 15.35
C LEU A 505 -1.07 -10.89 14.18
N ASP A 506 -1.50 -10.04 13.24
CA ASP A 506 -0.62 -9.55 12.18
C ASP A 506 0.55 -8.74 12.76
N MET A 507 0.34 -7.97 13.84
CA MET A 507 1.43 -7.32 14.57
C MET A 507 2.38 -8.32 15.25
N LEU A 508 1.87 -9.43 15.82
CA LEU A 508 2.74 -10.49 16.34
C LEU A 508 3.59 -11.14 15.23
N GLU A 509 3.01 -11.36 14.05
CA GLU A 509 3.74 -11.83 12.88
C GLU A 509 4.77 -10.80 12.38
N ALA A 510 4.40 -9.52 12.30
CA ALA A 510 5.29 -8.45 11.89
C ALA A 510 6.49 -8.32 12.84
N LEU A 511 6.27 -8.43 14.16
CA LEU A 511 7.35 -8.46 15.15
C LEU A 511 8.23 -9.72 15.04
N ALA A 512 7.67 -10.88 14.69
CA ALA A 512 8.45 -12.09 14.42
C ALA A 512 9.30 -11.95 13.14
N ARG A 513 8.75 -11.33 12.09
CA ARG A 513 9.46 -11.00 10.84
C ARG A 513 10.58 -9.97 11.08
N VAL A 514 10.34 -8.93 11.89
CA VAL A 514 11.39 -8.00 12.36
C VAL A 514 12.48 -8.76 13.12
N ALA A 515 12.12 -9.61 14.08
CA ALA A 515 13.10 -10.39 14.85
C ALA A 515 13.94 -11.34 13.98
N HIS A 516 13.41 -11.82 12.85
CA HIS A 516 14.13 -12.61 11.86
C HIS A 516 15.05 -11.75 10.96
N ALA A 517 14.64 -10.51 10.63
CA ALA A 517 15.44 -9.57 9.85
C ALA A 517 16.54 -8.87 10.67
N CYS A 518 16.40 -8.81 12.01
CA CYS A 518 17.39 -8.22 12.91
C CYS A 518 18.76 -8.90 12.85
N ARG A 519 19.81 -8.09 12.68
CA ARG A 519 21.22 -8.49 12.76
C ARG A 519 21.60 -8.86 14.19
N MET A 520 21.35 -10.10 14.58
CA MET A 520 21.76 -10.61 15.90
C MET A 520 23.29 -10.67 16.02
N PRO A 521 23.89 -10.21 17.14
CA PRO A 521 25.34 -10.25 17.35
C PRO A 521 25.85 -11.69 17.40
N THR A 522 26.99 -11.94 16.75
CA THR A 522 27.61 -13.27 16.79
C THR A 522 28.23 -13.53 18.15
N ALA A 523 28.55 -14.79 18.46
CA ALA A 523 29.32 -15.14 19.67
C ALA A 523 30.68 -14.41 19.76
N ARG A 524 31.26 -13.99 18.62
CA ARG A 524 32.48 -13.17 18.57
C ARG A 524 32.22 -11.74 19.03
N ASP A 525 31.08 -11.16 18.65
CA ASP A 525 30.72 -9.79 18.97
C ASP A 525 30.27 -9.67 20.43
N LEU A 526 29.50 -10.66 20.91
CA LEU A 526 29.19 -10.84 22.32
C LEU A 526 30.47 -10.91 23.17
N LYS A 527 31.44 -11.75 22.78
CA LYS A 527 32.72 -11.87 23.50
C LYS A 527 33.55 -10.58 23.45
N ARG A 528 33.53 -9.85 22.32
CA ARG A 528 34.23 -8.55 22.17
C ARG A 528 33.63 -7.46 23.05
N ALA A 529 32.30 -7.41 23.17
CA ALA A 529 31.58 -6.43 23.98
C ALA A 529 31.45 -6.83 25.47
N GLY A 530 32.02 -7.96 25.89
CA GLY A 530 31.81 -8.52 27.24
C GLY A 530 30.35 -8.91 27.55
N ALA A 531 29.49 -8.99 26.54
CA ALA A 531 28.06 -9.12 26.70
C ALA A 531 27.63 -10.59 26.80
N ALA A 532 27.10 -10.99 27.96
CA ALA A 532 26.64 -12.37 28.20
C ALA A 532 25.38 -12.78 27.40
N SER A 533 24.73 -11.86 26.69
CA SER A 533 23.61 -12.16 25.79
C SER A 533 23.39 -11.05 24.75
N PRO A 534 22.69 -11.33 23.63
CA PRO A 534 22.27 -10.29 22.67
C PRO A 534 21.49 -9.13 23.30
N PHE A 535 20.65 -9.40 24.30
CA PHE A 535 19.93 -8.34 25.00
C PHE A 535 20.87 -7.37 25.72
N LEU A 536 21.91 -7.88 26.39
CA LEU A 536 22.92 -7.05 27.05
C LEU A 536 23.81 -6.32 26.04
N PHE A 537 24.11 -6.95 24.91
CA PHE A 537 24.84 -6.33 23.80
C PHE A 537 24.10 -5.10 23.25
N PHE A 538 22.82 -5.25 22.87
CA PHE A 538 22.02 -4.11 22.39
C PHE A 538 21.80 -3.05 23.48
N LYS A 539 21.63 -3.46 24.74
CA LYS A 539 21.52 -2.51 25.87
C LYS A 539 22.78 -1.64 26.01
N GLY A 540 23.96 -2.22 25.82
CA GLY A 540 25.26 -1.50 25.89
C GLY A 540 25.61 -0.67 24.65
N MET A 541 24.78 -0.69 23.60
CA MET A 541 24.90 0.24 22.45
C MET A 541 23.88 1.39 22.51
N GLY A 542 22.92 1.34 23.45
CA GLY A 542 21.90 2.37 23.67
C GLY A 542 22.18 3.27 24.87
N SER A 543 23.42 3.25 25.38
CA SER A 543 23.93 3.97 26.55
C SER A 543 25.26 4.62 26.22
#